data_AF-A0A6V8LWW0-F1
#
_entry.id   AF-A0A6V8LWW0-F1
#
_cell.length_a   1.000
_cell.length_b   1.000
_cell.length_c   1.000
_cell.angle_alpha   90.00
_cell.angle_beta   90.00
_cell.angle_gamma   90.00
#
_symmetry.space_group_name_H-M   'P 1'
#
loop_
_entity.id
_entity.type
_entity.pdbx_description
1 polymer ?
#
loop_
_entity_poly.entity_id
_entity_poly.type
_entity_poly.pdbx_seq_one_letter_code
_entity_poly.pdbx_strand_id
1 'polypeptide(L)'
;MTKQLSFTRLEQAALPGYRDRLDRASTAEDVRRTFSETVATLLADALGEPGAVGPQGVSLDTAHPTGFALSPALLETPGFAEAWKESDLRRIIKDMAKSAVNRHQHLEKRPEKAQARTHVKQGRG
;
A
#
# COMPACT_ATOMS: atom_id res chain seq x y z
N MET A 1 0.56 5.98 -27.66
CA MET A 1 1.02 6.76 -26.48
C MET A 1 -0.15 6.88 -25.53
N THR A 2 -0.37 5.91 -24.64
CA THR A 2 -1.66 5.82 -23.94
C THR A 2 -1.46 5.01 -22.66
N LYS A 3 -1.95 5.52 -21.52
CA LYS A 3 -1.99 4.94 -20.15
C LYS A 3 -0.81 5.12 -19.19
N GLN A 4 0.47 5.11 -19.59
CA GLN A 4 1.58 5.22 -18.61
C GLN A 4 1.59 6.53 -17.79
N LEU A 5 1.10 7.64 -18.37
CA LEU A 5 0.97 8.92 -17.67
C LEU A 5 -0.11 8.93 -16.57
N SER A 6 -1.08 8.02 -16.61
CA SER A 6 -2.16 7.97 -15.61
C SER A 6 -1.70 7.32 -14.31
N PHE A 7 -0.97 6.20 -14.38
CA PHE A 7 -0.52 5.47 -13.18
C PHE A 7 0.53 6.23 -12.38
N THR A 8 1.43 6.96 -13.05
CA THR A 8 2.39 7.83 -12.34
C THR A 8 1.67 8.95 -11.59
N ARG A 9 0.58 9.50 -12.15
CA ARG A 9 -0.24 10.51 -11.44
C ARG A 9 -0.98 9.90 -10.25
N LEU A 10 -1.52 8.69 -10.39
CA LEU A 10 -2.13 7.96 -9.29
C LEU A 10 -1.11 7.68 -8.18
N GLU A 11 0.11 7.29 -8.54
CA GLU A 11 1.22 7.15 -7.58
C GLU A 11 1.51 8.49 -6.88
N GLN A 12 1.69 9.59 -7.62
CA GLN A 12 2.00 10.90 -7.04
C GLN A 12 0.87 11.43 -6.14
N ALA A 13 -0.38 11.07 -6.41
CA ALA A 13 -1.53 11.42 -5.57
C ALA A 13 -1.65 10.53 -4.33
N ALA A 14 -1.39 9.22 -4.46
CA ALA A 14 -1.55 8.24 -3.38
C ALA A 14 -0.34 8.22 -2.42
N LEU A 15 0.89 8.43 -2.92
CA LEU A 15 2.13 8.32 -2.13
C LEU A 15 2.20 9.27 -0.93
N PRO A 16 1.84 10.57 -1.03
CA PRO A 16 1.91 11.48 0.12
C PRO A 16 1.01 11.02 1.26
N GLY A 17 -0.24 10.65 0.95
CA GLY A 17 -1.20 10.13 1.92
C GLY A 17 -0.78 8.77 2.49
N TYR A 18 -0.26 7.89 1.63
CA TYR A 18 0.29 6.60 2.04
C TYR A 18 1.45 6.75 3.02
N ARG A 19 2.40 7.65 2.73
CA ARG A 19 3.57 7.90 3.59
C ARG A 19 3.17 8.49 4.95
N ASP A 20 2.23 9.44 4.98
CA ASP A 20 1.72 9.99 6.24
C ASP A 20 1.04 8.91 7.09
N ARG A 21 0.17 8.08 6.49
CA ARG A 21 -0.46 6.94 7.20
C ARG A 21 0.57 5.92 7.68
N LEU A 22 1.56 5.59 6.86
CA LEU A 22 2.61 4.65 7.19
C LEU A 22 3.55 5.17 8.30
N ASP A 23 3.78 6.49 8.37
CA ASP A 23 4.56 7.08 9.46
C ASP A 23 3.79 7.13 10.78
N ARG A 24 2.46 7.33 10.71
CA ARG A 24 1.56 7.24 11.87
C ARG A 24 1.37 5.81 12.36
N ALA A 25 1.57 4.82 11.49
CA ALA A 25 1.47 3.41 11.85
C ALA A 25 2.46 3.10 12.98
N SER A 26 1.88 2.71 14.12
CA SER A 26 2.60 2.40 15.36
C SER A 26 2.78 0.90 15.54
N THR A 27 2.00 0.09 14.82
CA THR A 27 2.04 -1.37 14.87
C THR A 27 2.26 -1.99 13.49
N ALA A 28 2.77 -3.21 13.48
CA ALA A 28 2.87 -4.03 12.27
C ALA A 28 1.50 -4.23 11.59
N GLU A 29 0.42 -4.30 12.38
CA GLU A 29 -0.95 -4.41 11.87
C GLU A 29 -1.43 -3.14 11.17
N ASP A 30 -1.13 -1.96 11.72
CA ASP A 30 -1.44 -0.68 11.05
C ASP A 30 -0.72 -0.56 9.70
N VAL A 31 0.53 -1.01 9.63
CA VAL A 31 1.30 -1.03 8.39
C VAL A 31 0.64 -1.95 7.35
N ARG A 32 0.23 -3.16 7.77
CA ARG A 32 -0.50 -4.10 6.90
C ARG A 32 -1.81 -3.50 6.40
N ARG A 33 -2.63 -2.96 7.29
CA ARG A 33 -3.92 -2.34 6.95
C ARG A 33 -3.73 -1.18 5.98
N THR A 34 -2.83 -0.25 6.29
CA THR A 34 -2.53 0.92 5.44
C THR A 34 -2.10 0.51 4.04
N PHE A 35 -1.24 -0.51 3.93
CA PHE A 35 -0.82 -1.06 2.64
C PHE A 35 -2.02 -1.66 1.89
N SER A 36 -2.75 -2.57 2.53
CA SER A 36 -3.90 -3.25 1.94
C SER A 36 -4.99 -2.29 1.43
N GLU A 37 -5.38 -1.31 2.25
CA GLU A 37 -6.40 -0.31 1.88
C GLU A 37 -5.96 0.59 0.73
N THR A 38 -4.71 1.04 0.75
CA THR A 38 -4.21 1.96 -0.28
C THR A 38 -4.05 1.23 -1.61
N VAL A 39 -3.50 0.02 -1.60
CA VAL A 39 -3.35 -0.78 -2.83
C VAL A 39 -4.72 -1.20 -3.36
N ALA A 40 -5.67 -1.60 -2.50
CA ALA A 40 -7.02 -1.91 -2.93
C ALA A 40 -7.69 -0.72 -3.62
N THR A 41 -7.55 0.49 -3.06
CA THR A 41 -8.08 1.72 -3.67
C THR A 41 -7.44 2.00 -5.03
N LEU A 42 -6.11 1.86 -5.13
CA LEU A 42 -5.36 2.09 -6.37
C LEU A 42 -5.71 1.07 -7.45
N LEU A 43 -5.96 -0.19 -7.07
CA LEU A 43 -6.42 -1.23 -7.98
C LEU A 43 -7.87 -1.01 -8.42
N ALA A 44 -8.76 -0.59 -7.51
CA ALA A 44 -10.14 -0.25 -7.86
C ALA A 44 -10.19 0.94 -8.83
N ASP A 45 -9.36 1.97 -8.62
CA ASP A 45 -9.23 3.11 -9.53
C ASP A 45 -8.65 2.69 -10.89
N ALA A 46 -7.65 1.80 -10.90
CA ALA A 46 -7.10 1.21 -12.13
C ALA A 46 -8.11 0.38 -12.92
N LEU A 47 -9.05 -0.28 -12.23
CA LEU A 47 -10.17 -1.00 -12.85
C LEU A 47 -11.31 -0.06 -13.28
N GLY A 48 -11.30 1.19 -12.84
CA GLY A 48 -12.36 2.17 -13.08
C GLY A 48 -13.64 1.93 -12.28
N GLU A 49 -13.61 0.98 -11.33
CA GLU A 49 -14.78 0.57 -10.54
C GLU A 49 -14.46 0.67 -9.03
N PRO A 50 -14.91 1.73 -8.35
CA PRO A 50 -14.66 1.90 -6.93
C PRO A 50 -15.29 0.76 -6.12
N GLY A 51 -14.48 0.06 -5.32
CA GLY A 51 -14.92 -1.10 -4.54
C GLY A 51 -14.82 -2.44 -5.26
N ALA A 52 -14.34 -2.48 -6.51
CA ALA A 52 -14.04 -3.74 -7.21
C ALA A 52 -12.96 -4.57 -6.50
N VAL A 53 -12.05 -3.91 -5.77
CA VAL A 53 -11.02 -4.55 -4.97
C VAL A 53 -11.21 -4.22 -3.51
N GLY A 54 -11.44 -5.26 -2.70
CA GLY A 54 -11.49 -5.14 -1.25
C GLY A 54 -10.09 -5.12 -0.62
N PRO A 55 -9.96 -4.65 0.63
CA PRO A 55 -8.69 -4.65 1.37
C PRO A 55 -8.17 -6.07 1.63
N GLN A 56 -9.04 -7.09 1.59
CA GLN A 56 -8.65 -8.50 1.67
C GLN A 56 -8.00 -9.02 0.38
N GLY A 57 -8.02 -8.26 -0.71
CA GLY A 57 -7.47 -8.65 -2.01
C GLY A 57 -5.95 -8.64 -2.05
N VAL A 58 -5.30 -7.90 -1.15
CA VAL A 58 -3.85 -7.75 -1.12
C VAL A 58 -3.37 -7.65 0.32
N SER A 59 -2.29 -8.35 0.64
CA SER A 59 -1.67 -8.35 1.96
C SER A 59 -0.19 -8.08 1.87
N LEU A 60 0.35 -7.35 2.84
CA LEU A 60 1.80 -7.20 2.97
C LEU A 60 2.39 -8.53 3.41
N ASP A 61 3.40 -8.99 2.69
CA ASP A 61 4.11 -10.23 3.00
C ASP A 61 5.60 -9.96 2.97
N THR A 62 6.20 -9.87 4.17
CA THR A 62 7.62 -9.59 4.34
C THR A 62 8.52 -10.77 3.98
N ALA A 63 7.96 -12.00 3.93
CA ALA A 63 8.67 -13.19 3.51
C ALA A 63 8.64 -13.36 1.97
N HIS A 64 7.65 -12.77 1.31
CA HIS A 64 7.54 -12.83 -0.14
C HIS A 64 8.56 -11.90 -0.84
N PRO A 65 9.23 -12.32 -1.93
CA PRO A 65 10.26 -11.53 -2.61
C PRO A 65 9.76 -10.20 -3.21
N THR A 66 8.46 -10.07 -3.45
CA THR A 66 7.83 -8.81 -3.89
C THR A 66 7.41 -7.91 -2.74
N GLY A 67 7.41 -8.40 -1.50
CA GLY A 67 6.94 -7.69 -0.32
C GLY A 67 5.41 -7.72 -0.10
N PHE A 68 4.67 -8.42 -0.95
CA PHE A 68 3.21 -8.52 -0.88
C PHE A 68 2.70 -9.82 -1.50
N ALA A 69 1.51 -10.24 -1.07
CA ALA A 69 0.75 -11.34 -1.62
C ALA A 69 -0.61 -10.83 -2.13
N LEU A 70 -1.07 -11.39 -3.26
CA LEU A 70 -2.41 -11.14 -3.80
C LEU A 70 -3.29 -12.33 -3.47
N SER A 71 -4.55 -12.05 -3.14
CA SER A 71 -5.53 -13.09 -2.86
C SER A 71 -6.04 -13.72 -4.16
N PRO A 72 -6.39 -15.02 -4.15
CA PRO A 72 -6.93 -15.69 -5.33
C PRO A 72 -8.14 -14.96 -5.93
N ALA A 73 -9.06 -14.47 -5.09
CA ALA A 73 -10.23 -13.72 -5.50
C ALA A 73 -9.90 -12.44 -6.31
N LEU A 74 -8.77 -11.80 -6.02
CA LEU A 74 -8.32 -10.63 -6.77
C LEU A 74 -7.81 -11.05 -8.17
N LEU A 75 -7.14 -12.19 -8.26
CA LEU A 75 -6.71 -12.75 -9.54
C LEU A 75 -7.91 -13.19 -10.42
N GLU A 76 -9.01 -13.59 -9.78
CA GLU A 76 -10.28 -13.95 -10.43
C GLU A 76 -11.14 -12.74 -10.82
N THR A 77 -10.74 -11.53 -10.43
CA THR A 77 -11.49 -10.31 -10.75
C THR A 77 -11.38 -9.99 -12.25
N PRO A 78 -12.51 -9.83 -12.97
CA PRO A 78 -12.48 -9.53 -14.39
C PRO A 78 -11.79 -8.18 -14.66
N GLY A 79 -10.88 -8.16 -15.63
CA GLY A 79 -10.07 -6.98 -15.95
C GLY A 79 -8.82 -6.80 -15.09
N PHE A 80 -8.71 -7.50 -13.94
CA PHE A 80 -7.52 -7.42 -13.09
C PHE A 80 -6.27 -7.93 -13.79
N ALA A 81 -6.32 -9.10 -14.43
CA ALA A 81 -5.16 -9.66 -15.12
C ALA A 81 -4.62 -8.73 -16.21
N GLU A 82 -5.51 -7.99 -16.88
CA GLU A 82 -5.15 -7.05 -17.94
C GLU A 82 -4.53 -5.77 -17.36
N ALA A 83 -5.14 -5.19 -16.31
CA ALA A 83 -4.59 -4.07 -15.56
C ALA A 83 -3.25 -4.42 -14.87
N TRP A 84 -3.10 -5.65 -14.37
CA TRP A 84 -1.90 -6.15 -13.70
C TRP A 84 -0.73 -6.40 -14.66
N LYS A 85 -1.04 -6.76 -15.92
CA LYS A 85 -0.04 -6.96 -16.96
C LYS A 85 0.65 -5.64 -17.36
N GLU A 86 0.01 -4.50 -17.11
CA GLU A 86 0.64 -3.19 -17.29
C GLU A 86 1.77 -3.03 -16.25
N SER A 87 3.02 -2.93 -16.75
CA SER A 87 4.22 -2.99 -15.91
C SER A 87 4.29 -1.88 -14.86
N ASP A 88 3.61 -0.76 -15.08
CA ASP A 88 3.59 0.38 -14.18
C ASP A 88 2.85 0.09 -12.87
N LEU A 89 1.68 -0.58 -12.92
CA LEU A 89 0.88 -0.89 -11.73
C LEU A 89 1.63 -1.81 -10.77
N ARG A 90 2.21 -2.88 -11.33
CA ARG A 90 3.05 -3.82 -10.57
C ARG A 90 4.27 -3.12 -9.97
N ARG A 91 4.89 -2.17 -10.69
CA ARG A 91 6.04 -1.41 -10.19
C ARG A 91 5.66 -0.53 -9.00
N ILE A 92 4.59 0.23 -9.11
CA ILE A 92 4.07 1.13 -8.06
C ILE A 92 3.79 0.33 -6.78
N ILE A 93 3.04 -0.76 -6.90
CA ILE A 93 2.67 -1.61 -5.75
C ILE A 93 3.91 -2.23 -5.10
N LYS A 94 4.91 -2.62 -5.90
CA LYS A 94 6.20 -3.12 -5.37
C LYS A 94 6.97 -2.06 -4.59
N ASP A 95 7.02 -0.82 -5.06
CA ASP A 95 7.67 0.29 -4.35
C ASP A 95 6.93 0.64 -3.03
N MET A 96 5.60 0.60 -3.05
CA MET A 96 4.78 0.75 -1.85
C MET A 96 5.03 -0.38 -0.85
N ALA A 97 5.07 -1.63 -1.33
CA ALA A 97 5.33 -2.81 -0.50
C ALA A 97 6.71 -2.73 0.13
N LYS A 98 7.75 -2.37 -0.63
CA LYS A 98 9.11 -2.17 -0.10
C LYS A 98 9.14 -1.17 1.06
N SER A 99 8.40 -0.06 0.94
CA SER A 99 8.30 0.94 2.00
C SER A 99 7.59 0.41 3.24
N ALA A 100 6.48 -0.33 3.07
CA ALA A 100 5.76 -0.95 4.18
C ALA A 100 6.56 -2.07 4.85
N VAL A 101 7.22 -2.94 4.09
CA VAL A 101 8.10 -4.01 4.61
C VAL A 101 9.21 -3.40 5.47
N ASN A 102 9.85 -2.31 5.01
CA ASN A 102 10.88 -1.64 5.79
C ASN A 102 10.33 -1.07 7.11
N ARG A 103 9.15 -0.45 7.08
CA ARG A 103 8.51 0.08 8.29
C ARG A 103 8.09 -1.04 9.25
N HIS A 104 7.50 -2.10 8.71
CA HIS A 104 7.09 -3.29 9.46
C HIS A 104 8.28 -3.94 10.17
N GLN A 105 9.37 -4.22 9.45
CA GLN A 105 10.59 -4.74 10.05
C GLN A 105 11.20 -3.80 11.10
N HIS A 106 11.10 -2.48 10.90
CA HIS A 106 11.58 -1.52 11.90
C HIS A 106 10.77 -1.60 13.20
N LEU A 107 9.46 -1.77 13.11
CA LEU A 107 8.57 -1.92 14.26
C LEU A 107 8.79 -3.26 14.98
N GLU A 108 8.99 -4.35 14.23
CA GLU A 108 9.29 -5.67 14.81
C GLU A 108 10.66 -5.71 15.51
N LYS A 109 11.67 -5.02 14.97
CA LYS A 109 13.01 -4.97 15.57
C LYS A 109 13.14 -3.99 16.75
N ARG A 110 12.14 -3.13 16.99
CA ARG A 110 12.14 -2.15 18.09
C ARG A 110 10.80 -2.12 18.84
N PRO A 111 10.41 -3.22 19.51
CA PRO A 111 9.16 -3.26 20.28
C PRO A 111 9.13 -2.23 21.42
N GLU A 112 10.31 -1.88 21.94
CA GLU A 112 10.54 -0.99 23.09
C GLU A 112 10.23 0.50 22.84
N LYS A 113 9.93 0.94 21.61
CA LYS A 113 9.50 2.33 21.32
C LYS A 113 8.08 2.47 20.77
N ALA A 114 7.35 1.37 20.58
CA ALA A 114 5.99 1.39 20.06
C ALA A 114 4.97 2.05 21.02
N GLN A 115 5.35 2.30 22.28
CA GLN A 115 4.53 3.00 23.26
C GLN A 115 4.80 4.51 23.39
N ALA A 116 5.72 5.08 22.60
CA ALA A 116 6.24 6.43 22.87
C ALA A 116 5.98 7.43 21.74
N ARG A 117 4.76 7.50 21.18
CA ARG A 117 4.28 8.70 20.44
C ARG A 117 2.80 8.93 20.65
N THR A 118 2.40 9.09 21.92
CA THR A 118 1.22 9.89 22.25
C THR A 118 1.46 11.30 21.70
N HIS A 119 0.73 11.62 20.64
CA HIS A 119 0.26 12.95 20.26
C HIS A 119 0.90 14.14 20.97
N VAL A 120 1.93 14.74 20.36
CA VAL A 120 2.29 16.15 20.59
C VAL A 120 2.65 16.78 19.24
N LYS A 121 1.63 17.27 18.52
CA LYS A 121 1.80 18.49 17.73
C LYS A 121 1.70 19.63 18.75
N GLN A 122 2.84 19.99 19.34
CA GLN A 122 2.97 21.21 20.13
C GLN A 122 2.85 22.38 19.17
N GLY A 123 1.89 23.27 19.41
CA GLY A 123 1.87 24.58 18.77
C GLY A 123 3.10 25.40 19.15
N ARG A 124 3.55 26.22 18.21
CA ARG A 124 4.35 27.46 18.36
C ARG A 124 4.72 27.93 16.95
N GLY A 125 4.42 29.16 16.52
CA GLY A 125 3.79 30.30 17.18
C GLY A 125 3.45 31.36 16.12
#